data_AF-X1LGV8-F1
#
_entry.id   AF-X1LGV8-F1
#
_cell.length_a   1.000
_cell.length_b   1.000
_cell.length_c   1.000
_cell.angle_alpha   90.00
_cell.angle_beta   90.00
_cell.angle_gamma   90.00
#
_symmetry.space_group_name_H-M   'P 1'
#
loop_
_entity.id
_entity.type
_entity.pdbx_description
1 polymer ?
#
loop_
_entity_poly.entity_id
_entity_poly.type
_entity_poly.pdbx_seq_one_letter_code
_entity_poly.pdbx_strand_id
1 'polypeptide(L)'
;FGAGAAATAAALTDLRGGTPQQVAKSIVLALSPTIAVPCTPRVMVTGLCASHISGAILIGNQASNLILKTSLSVDVDVDVMIAMAARVHVEAAPVITAINLEYLEPYFQKNHQVEPLVDEKIRRLEKGKANKIKKQAREEVRKLVSSSRPLTQALGDVVVGGSSLAVGSPTNMARIGHAMTSGEIKRIEIELTTDLFLR
;
A
#
# COMPACT_ATOMS: atom_id res chain seq x y z
N PHE A 1 4.45 0.07 11.36
CA PHE A 1 3.51 0.85 10.53
C PHE A 1 2.08 0.46 10.85
N GLY A 2 1.57 -0.71 10.43
CA GLY A 2 0.17 -1.10 10.63
C GLY A 2 -0.33 -1.05 12.07
N ALA A 3 0.38 -1.73 13.00
CA ALA A 3 0.04 -1.65 14.43
C ALA A 3 0.10 -0.20 14.97
N GLY A 4 1.06 0.60 14.51
CA GLY A 4 1.18 2.01 14.91
C GLY A 4 0.04 2.89 14.38
N ALA A 5 -0.42 2.63 13.15
CA ALA A 5 -1.55 3.33 12.55
C ALA A 5 -2.85 2.99 13.28
N ALA A 6 -3.08 1.71 13.57
CA ALA A 6 -4.21 1.22 14.35
C ALA A 6 -4.25 1.82 15.77
N ALA A 7 -3.11 1.76 16.48
CA ALA A 7 -3.00 2.32 17.83
C ALA A 7 -3.24 3.84 17.84
N THR A 8 -2.69 4.55 16.84
CA THR A 8 -2.88 6.00 16.70
C THR A 8 -4.35 6.33 16.39
N ALA A 9 -5.01 5.56 15.52
CA ALA A 9 -6.42 5.75 15.21
C ALA A 9 -7.29 5.54 16.45
N ALA A 10 -7.04 4.47 17.20
CA ALA A 10 -7.76 4.17 18.43
C ALA A 10 -7.61 5.30 19.44
N ALA A 11 -6.38 5.68 19.77
CA ALA A 11 -6.08 6.71 20.76
C ALA A 11 -6.66 8.07 20.37
N LEU A 12 -6.49 8.50 19.11
CA LEU A 12 -7.04 9.79 18.67
C LEU A 12 -8.56 9.79 18.62
N THR A 13 -9.20 8.65 18.33
CA THR A 13 -10.66 8.55 18.31
C THR A 13 -11.22 8.65 19.73
N ASP A 14 -10.61 7.94 20.68
CA ASP A 14 -10.98 7.97 22.08
C ASP A 14 -10.76 9.37 22.71
N LEU A 15 -9.58 9.96 22.50
CA LEU A 15 -9.25 11.32 22.99
C LEU A 15 -10.19 12.41 22.46
N ARG A 16 -10.87 12.16 21.34
CA ARG A 16 -11.84 13.09 20.73
C ARG A 16 -13.29 12.82 21.15
N GLY A 17 -13.51 11.92 22.12
CA GLY A 17 -14.84 11.58 22.62
C GLY A 17 -15.61 10.59 21.74
N GLY A 18 -14.92 9.83 20.89
CA GLY A 18 -15.54 8.77 20.10
C GLY A 18 -16.06 7.62 20.98
N THR A 19 -17.16 7.00 20.56
CA THR A 19 -17.68 5.80 21.21
C THR A 19 -16.77 4.59 21.02
N PRO A 20 -16.86 3.53 21.86
CA PRO A 20 -16.10 2.29 21.66
C PRO A 20 -16.27 1.69 20.26
N GLN A 21 -17.48 1.75 19.70
CA GLN A 21 -17.76 1.29 18.34
C GLN A 21 -17.04 2.13 17.28
N GLN A 22 -16.93 3.45 17.47
CA GLN A 22 -16.17 4.32 16.58
C GLN A 22 -14.66 4.07 16.70
N VAL A 23 -14.15 3.78 17.90
CA VAL A 23 -12.75 3.37 18.11
C VAL A 23 -12.45 2.08 17.34
N ALA A 24 -13.31 1.07 17.46
CA ALA A 24 -13.17 -0.18 16.72
C ALA A 24 -13.15 0.05 15.20
N LYS A 25 -14.09 0.85 14.66
CA LYS A 25 -14.15 1.17 13.24
C LYS A 25 -12.93 1.96 12.75
N SER A 26 -12.35 2.84 13.56
CA SER A 26 -11.17 3.62 13.16
C SER A 26 -9.92 2.74 13.11
N ILE A 27 -9.80 1.75 13.99
CA ILE A 27 -8.76 0.70 13.92
C ILE A 27 -8.86 -0.03 12.57
N VAL A 28 -10.07 -0.43 12.18
CA VAL A 28 -10.28 -1.15 10.92
C VAL A 28 -9.87 -0.33 9.71
N LEU A 29 -10.32 0.93 9.63
CA LEU A 29 -9.90 1.83 8.54
C LEU A 29 -8.39 2.06 8.52
N ALA A 30 -7.75 2.18 9.69
CA ALA A 30 -6.32 2.42 9.78
C ALA A 30 -5.49 1.18 9.42
N LEU A 31 -5.99 -0.04 9.68
CA LEU A 31 -5.29 -1.27 9.33
C LEU A 31 -5.35 -1.56 7.82
N SER A 32 -6.47 -1.24 7.16
CA SER A 32 -6.73 -1.58 5.74
C SER A 32 -5.57 -1.28 4.77
N PRO A 33 -5.01 -0.05 4.71
CA PRO A 33 -3.92 0.26 3.78
C PRO A 33 -2.55 -0.28 4.23
N THR A 34 -2.48 -0.96 5.38
CA THR A 34 -1.22 -1.37 6.01
C THR A 34 -1.01 -2.88 6.01
N ILE A 35 -2.01 -3.64 5.55
CA ILE A 35 -1.94 -5.09 5.39
C ILE A 35 -0.79 -5.43 4.44
N ALA A 36 -0.03 -6.48 4.79
CA ALA A 36 1.12 -6.95 4.02
C ALA A 36 2.25 -5.93 3.83
N VAL A 37 2.33 -4.86 4.64
CA VAL A 37 3.47 -3.93 4.61
C VAL A 37 4.61 -4.45 5.50
N PRO A 38 5.76 -4.86 4.93
CA PRO A 38 6.88 -5.42 5.70
C PRO A 38 7.64 -4.31 6.45
N CYS A 39 8.10 -4.61 7.66
CA CYS A 39 8.93 -3.69 8.46
C CYS A 39 10.43 -4.03 8.41
N THR A 40 10.81 -5.31 8.40
CA THR A 40 12.14 -5.76 8.84
C THR A 40 13.32 -5.27 7.98
N PRO A 41 13.28 -5.32 6.62
CA PRO A 41 14.42 -4.89 5.81
C PRO A 41 14.56 -3.36 5.72
N ARG A 42 13.47 -2.63 5.92
CA ARG A 42 13.45 -1.16 5.78
C ARG A 42 14.08 -0.44 6.96
N VAL A 43 14.06 -1.04 8.15
CA VAL A 43 14.74 -0.48 9.35
C VAL A 43 16.25 -0.46 9.16
N MET A 44 16.78 -1.42 8.40
CA MET A 44 18.21 -1.52 8.14
C MET A 44 18.69 -0.62 7.00
N VAL A 45 17.78 0.00 6.23
CA VAL A 45 18.13 0.98 5.21
C VAL A 45 17.84 2.38 5.75
N THR A 46 18.87 3.24 5.74
CA THR A 46 18.78 4.60 6.28
C THR A 46 17.58 5.36 5.70
N GLY A 47 16.74 5.90 6.59
CA GLY A 47 15.63 6.78 6.24
C GLY A 47 14.35 6.10 5.76
N LEU A 48 14.38 4.82 5.34
CA LEU A 48 13.17 4.17 4.80
C LEU A 48 12.08 3.93 5.84
N CYS A 49 12.44 3.86 7.13
CA CYS A 49 11.46 3.76 8.22
C CYS A 49 10.83 5.10 8.63
N ALA A 50 11.42 6.25 8.27
CA ALA A 50 10.90 7.54 8.67
C ALA A 50 9.46 7.75 8.16
N SER A 51 9.23 7.45 6.88
CA SER A 51 7.91 7.53 6.25
C SER A 51 6.89 6.54 6.83
N HIS A 52 7.34 5.41 7.37
CA HIS A 52 6.44 4.46 8.05
C HIS A 52 5.99 4.97 9.41
N ILE A 53 6.87 5.65 10.14
CA ILE A 53 6.55 6.18 11.47
C ILE A 53 5.63 7.38 11.31
N SER A 54 6.01 8.36 10.49
CA SER A 54 5.16 9.53 10.23
C SER A 54 3.85 9.13 9.53
N GLY A 55 3.92 8.20 8.58
CA GLY A 55 2.76 7.66 7.89
C GLY A 55 1.77 6.98 8.84
N ALA A 56 2.25 6.28 9.89
CA ALA A 56 1.36 5.68 10.88
C ALA A 56 0.49 6.74 11.57
N ILE A 57 1.09 7.88 11.91
CA ILE A 57 0.40 9.00 12.55
C ILE A 57 -0.62 9.61 11.59
N LEU A 58 -0.22 9.86 10.34
CA LEU A 58 -1.09 10.44 9.32
C LEU A 58 -2.31 9.55 9.02
N ILE A 59 -2.08 8.25 8.77
CA ILE A 59 -3.14 7.28 8.49
C ILE A 59 -4.06 7.11 9.71
N GLY A 60 -3.50 6.98 10.91
CA GLY A 60 -4.30 6.86 12.12
C GLY A 60 -5.18 8.09 12.38
N ASN A 61 -4.61 9.29 12.20
CA ASN A 61 -5.36 10.54 12.31
C ASN A 61 -6.45 10.67 11.24
N GLN A 62 -6.16 10.27 10.00
CA GLN A 62 -7.14 10.27 8.91
C GLN A 62 -8.29 9.32 9.22
N ALA A 63 -8.01 8.08 9.62
CA ALA A 63 -9.02 7.09 9.99
C ALA A 63 -9.92 7.58 11.14
N SER A 64 -9.33 8.17 12.18
CA SER A 64 -10.08 8.79 13.28
C SER A 64 -11.02 9.90 12.79
N ASN A 65 -10.53 10.81 11.94
CA ASN A 65 -11.37 11.89 11.40
C ASN A 65 -12.49 11.36 10.49
N LEU A 66 -12.22 10.34 9.66
CA LEU A 66 -13.25 9.74 8.81
C LEU A 66 -14.39 9.17 9.65
N ILE A 67 -14.10 8.46 10.73
CA ILE A 67 -15.14 7.90 11.60
C ILE A 67 -15.89 8.97 12.40
N LEU A 68 -15.20 10.00 12.89
CA LEU A 68 -15.82 11.00 13.77
C LEU A 68 -16.58 12.09 13.00
N LYS A 69 -16.18 12.39 11.76
CA LYS A 69 -16.67 13.55 11.01
C LYS A 69 -17.50 13.20 9.79
N THR A 70 -17.70 11.91 9.50
CA THR A 70 -18.46 11.46 8.34
C THR A 70 -19.42 10.34 8.73
N SER A 71 -20.38 10.06 7.86
CA SER A 71 -21.31 8.93 7.96
C SER A 71 -20.78 7.68 7.24
N LEU A 72 -19.46 7.57 7.02
CA LEU A 72 -18.84 6.43 6.33
C LEU A 72 -19.18 5.11 7.04
N SER A 73 -19.78 4.17 6.32
CA SER A 73 -20.05 2.83 6.85
C SER A 73 -18.76 2.00 6.89
N VAL A 74 -18.57 1.30 8.01
CA VAL A 74 -17.48 0.35 8.22
C VAL A 74 -18.11 -0.85 8.91
N ASP A 75 -18.30 -1.91 8.13
CA ASP A 75 -19.08 -3.08 8.52
C ASP A 75 -18.19 -4.30 8.82
N VAL A 76 -16.88 -4.15 8.62
CA VAL A 76 -15.90 -5.17 9.00
C VAL A 76 -15.65 -5.09 10.50
N ASP A 77 -15.83 -6.22 11.17
CA ASP A 77 -15.55 -6.36 12.59
C ASP A 77 -14.05 -6.18 12.90
N VAL A 78 -13.73 -5.56 14.03
CA VAL A 78 -12.35 -5.24 14.41
C VAL A 78 -11.52 -6.49 14.69
N ASP A 79 -12.13 -7.52 15.30
CA ASP A 79 -11.44 -8.76 15.61
C ASP A 79 -11.13 -9.54 14.32
N VAL A 80 -12.07 -9.55 13.37
CA VAL A 80 -11.85 -10.11 12.02
C VAL A 80 -10.69 -9.39 11.33
N MET A 81 -10.67 -8.07 11.37
CA MET A 81 -9.61 -7.28 10.74
C MET A 81 -8.23 -7.55 11.36
N ILE A 82 -8.15 -7.59 12.69
CA ILE A 82 -6.91 -7.87 13.42
C ILE A 82 -6.44 -9.30 13.15
N ALA A 83 -7.34 -10.29 13.21
CA ALA A 83 -7.03 -11.69 12.96
C ALA A 83 -6.52 -11.90 11.53
N MET A 84 -7.19 -11.30 10.53
CA MET A 84 -6.75 -11.34 9.14
C MET A 84 -5.38 -10.67 8.98
N ALA A 85 -5.16 -9.48 9.55
CA ALA A 85 -3.87 -8.79 9.47
C ALA A 85 -2.74 -9.63 10.09
N ALA A 86 -3.00 -10.30 11.21
CA ALA A 86 -2.06 -11.21 11.85
C ALA A 86 -1.74 -12.43 10.99
N ARG A 87 -2.77 -13.04 10.37
CA ARG A 87 -2.59 -14.19 9.45
C ARG A 87 -1.78 -13.81 8.21
N VAL A 88 -2.13 -12.70 7.55
CA VAL A 88 -1.37 -12.19 6.40
C VAL A 88 0.08 -11.89 6.79
N HIS A 89 0.31 -11.39 8.01
CA HIS A 89 1.67 -11.17 8.48
C HIS A 89 2.46 -12.48 8.57
N VAL A 90 1.87 -13.57 9.08
CA VAL A 90 2.55 -14.86 9.17
C VAL A 90 2.80 -15.48 7.78
N GLU A 91 1.81 -15.39 6.89
CA GLU A 91 1.85 -16.08 5.60
C GLU A 91 2.64 -15.32 4.53
N ALA A 92 2.43 -14.01 4.42
CA ALA A 92 3.04 -13.21 3.36
C ALA A 92 4.41 -12.63 3.76
N ALA A 93 4.68 -12.42 5.05
CA ALA A 93 5.94 -11.78 5.46
C ALA A 93 7.20 -12.55 5.03
N PRO A 94 7.27 -13.90 5.07
CA PRO A 94 8.45 -14.63 4.61
C PRO A 94 8.76 -14.35 3.13
N VAL A 95 7.73 -14.41 2.27
CA VAL A 95 7.86 -14.18 0.83
C VAL A 95 8.28 -12.74 0.55
N ILE A 96 7.59 -11.77 1.17
CA ILE A 96 7.89 -10.35 0.99
C ILE A 96 9.28 -10.01 1.53
N THR A 97 9.68 -10.59 2.67
CA THR A 97 10.99 -10.35 3.28
C THR A 97 12.10 -10.94 2.43
N ALA A 98 11.92 -12.12 1.84
CA ALA A 98 12.89 -12.72 0.92
C ALA A 98 13.16 -11.81 -0.29
N ILE A 99 12.10 -11.31 -0.94
CA ILE A 99 12.23 -10.38 -2.08
C ILE A 99 12.90 -9.08 -1.63
N ASN A 100 12.48 -8.50 -0.51
CA ASN A 100 13.11 -7.26 -0.02
C ASN A 100 14.59 -7.45 0.31
N LEU A 101 14.99 -8.58 0.90
CA LEU A 101 16.38 -8.88 1.20
C LEU A 101 17.20 -8.94 -0.09
N GLU A 102 16.70 -9.62 -1.13
CA GLU A 102 17.38 -9.72 -2.42
C GLU A 102 17.76 -8.33 -2.99
N TYR A 103 16.83 -7.37 -2.93
CA TYR A 103 17.05 -6.04 -3.51
C TYR A 103 17.71 -5.04 -2.54
N LEU A 104 17.41 -5.11 -1.25
CA LEU A 104 17.80 -4.08 -0.27
C LEU A 104 19.04 -4.42 0.54
N GLU A 105 19.45 -5.69 0.62
CA GLU A 105 20.64 -6.10 1.37
C GLU A 105 21.91 -5.28 1.05
N PRO A 106 22.19 -4.93 -0.22
CA PRO A 106 23.33 -4.06 -0.55
C PRO A 106 23.31 -2.65 0.06
N TYR A 107 22.14 -2.20 0.51
CA TYR A 107 21.88 -0.87 1.07
C TYR A 107 21.75 -0.88 2.59
N PHE A 108 21.91 -2.04 3.23
CA PHE A 108 21.85 -2.12 4.68
C PHE A 108 22.98 -1.34 5.34
N GLN A 109 22.65 -0.72 6.47
CA GLN A 109 23.60 0.01 7.28
C GLN A 109 24.70 -0.95 7.74
N LYS A 110 25.93 -0.63 7.36
CA LYS A 110 27.11 -1.40 7.77
C LYS A 110 27.68 -0.85 9.07
N ASN A 111 28.21 -1.73 9.91
CA ASN A 111 28.88 -1.31 11.14
C ASN A 111 30.31 -0.85 10.82
N HIS A 112 30.56 0.45 10.94
CA HIS A 112 31.87 1.07 10.66
C HIS A 112 33.02 0.48 11.47
N GLN A 113 32.77 -0.06 12.67
CA GLN A 113 33.80 -0.70 13.49
C GLN A 113 34.17 -2.09 12.96
N VAL A 114 33.24 -2.77 12.29
CA VAL A 114 33.41 -4.11 11.75
C VAL A 114 33.95 -4.05 10.32
N GLU A 115 33.57 -3.05 9.54
CA GLU A 115 33.99 -2.94 8.13
C GLU A 115 35.50 -3.14 7.93
N PRO A 116 36.43 -2.52 8.70
CA PRO A 116 37.86 -2.73 8.56
C PRO A 116 38.33 -4.18 8.75
N LEU A 117 37.59 -4.97 9.54
CA LEU A 117 37.90 -6.37 9.86
C LEU A 117 37.40 -7.35 8.79
N VAL A 118 36.54 -6.90 7.88
CA VAL A 118 36.03 -7.73 6.78
C VAL A 118 37.10 -7.91 5.72
N ASP A 119 37.36 -9.17 5.34
CA ASP A 119 38.29 -9.54 4.28
C ASP A 119 37.94 -8.83 2.96
N GLU A 120 38.96 -8.32 2.28
CA GLU A 120 38.84 -7.65 0.98
C GLU A 120 38.15 -8.53 -0.07
N LYS A 121 38.33 -9.86 0.00
CA LYS A 121 37.62 -10.82 -0.86
C LYS A 121 36.10 -10.73 -0.67
N ILE A 122 35.64 -10.63 0.58
CA ILE A 122 34.21 -10.55 0.91
C ILE A 122 33.64 -9.21 0.44
N ARG A 123 34.34 -8.10 0.69
CA ARG A 123 33.91 -6.76 0.23
C ARG A 123 33.76 -6.70 -1.29
N ARG A 124 34.66 -7.35 -2.04
CA ARG A 124 34.57 -7.44 -3.50
C ARG A 124 33.36 -8.26 -3.96
N LEU A 125 33.06 -9.37 -3.28
CA LEU A 125 31.88 -10.19 -3.56
C LEU A 125 30.59 -9.40 -3.32
N GLU A 126 30.49 -8.72 -2.18
CA GLU A 126 29.34 -7.87 -1.84
C GLU A 126 29.14 -6.75 -2.88
N LYS A 127 30.23 -6.06 -3.27
CA LYS A 127 30.18 -5.03 -4.32
C LYS A 127 29.74 -5.60 -5.67
N GLY A 128 30.17 -6.81 -6.01
CA GLY A 128 29.73 -7.54 -7.19
C GLY A 128 28.23 -7.82 -7.17
N LYS A 129 27.71 -8.36 -6.05
CA LYS A 129 26.28 -8.63 -5.83
C LYS A 129 25.45 -7.34 -5.94
N ALA A 130 25.90 -6.25 -5.30
CA ALA A 130 25.25 -4.94 -5.38
C ALA A 130 25.12 -4.43 -6.82
N ASN A 131 26.19 -4.54 -7.62
CA ASN A 131 26.18 -4.14 -9.03
C ASN A 131 25.24 -5.00 -9.88
N LYS A 132 25.19 -6.32 -9.62
CA LYS A 132 24.27 -7.23 -10.30
C LYS A 132 22.81 -6.84 -10.04
N ILE A 133 22.43 -6.67 -8.78
CA ILE A 133 21.08 -6.26 -8.38
C ILE A 133 20.71 -4.91 -9.01
N LYS A 134 21.63 -3.93 -8.99
CA LYS A 134 21.39 -2.62 -9.62
C LYS A 134 21.14 -2.73 -11.13
N LYS A 135 21.84 -3.64 -11.84
CA LYS A 135 21.62 -3.87 -13.27
C LYS A 135 20.27 -4.53 -13.53
N GLN A 136 19.95 -5.58 -12.77
CA GLN A 136 18.66 -6.28 -12.84
C GLN A 136 17.49 -5.32 -12.58
N ALA A 137 17.53 -4.54 -11.50
CA ALA A 137 16.49 -3.57 -11.17
C ALA A 137 16.29 -2.53 -12.29
N ARG A 138 17.37 -2.08 -12.95
CA ARG A 138 17.27 -1.17 -14.10
C ARG A 138 16.58 -1.80 -15.30
N GLU A 139 16.86 -3.08 -15.58
CA GLU A 139 16.23 -3.81 -16.68
C GLU A 139 14.74 -4.04 -16.40
N GLU A 140 14.39 -4.40 -15.17
CA GLU A 140 12.99 -4.55 -14.74
C GLU A 140 12.22 -3.23 -14.84
N VAL A 141 12.79 -2.12 -14.35
CA VAL A 141 12.17 -0.79 -14.48
C VAL A 141 12.00 -0.40 -15.96
N ARG A 142 12.99 -0.69 -16.82
CA ARG A 142 12.85 -0.44 -18.27
C ARG A 142 11.71 -1.23 -18.89
N LYS A 143 11.54 -2.50 -18.51
CA LYS A 143 10.40 -3.32 -18.96
C LYS A 143 9.08 -2.73 -18.49
N LEU A 144 8.97 -2.33 -17.22
CA LEU A 144 7.77 -1.66 -16.68
C LEU A 144 7.43 -0.37 -17.44
N VAL A 145 8.43 0.46 -17.73
CA VAL A 145 8.25 1.70 -18.49
C VAL A 145 7.83 1.40 -19.94
N SER A 146 8.38 0.36 -20.57
CA SER A 146 8.03 0.00 -21.95
C SER A 146 6.56 -0.43 -22.12
N SER A 147 5.93 -0.95 -21.05
CA SER A 147 4.51 -1.27 -21.01
C SER A 147 3.62 -0.14 -20.47
N SER A 148 4.21 0.96 -20.01
CA SER A 148 3.47 2.06 -19.38
C SER A 148 3.06 3.13 -20.40
N ARG A 149 1.85 3.68 -20.27
CA ARG A 149 1.43 4.85 -21.06
C ARG A 149 2.20 6.11 -20.61
N PRO A 150 2.52 7.05 -21.52
CA PRO A 150 3.09 8.34 -21.15
C PRO A 150 2.19 9.09 -20.16
N LEU A 151 2.79 9.86 -19.23
CA LEU A 151 2.03 10.71 -18.29
C LEU A 151 1.17 11.77 -19.01
N THR A 152 1.55 12.13 -20.24
CA THR A 152 0.78 13.02 -21.12
C THR A 152 -0.45 12.35 -21.74
N GLN A 153 -0.58 11.03 -21.61
CA GLN A 153 -1.73 10.22 -22.02
C GLN A 153 -2.35 9.52 -20.79
N ALA A 154 -2.60 10.30 -19.73
CA ALA A 154 -3.15 9.81 -18.46
C ALA A 154 -4.62 9.36 -18.56
N LEU A 155 -5.35 9.84 -19.56
CA LEU A 155 -6.70 9.38 -19.85
C LEU A 155 -6.60 8.05 -20.60
N GLY A 156 -6.86 6.97 -19.86
CA GLY A 156 -7.10 5.66 -20.46
C GLY A 156 -8.34 5.68 -21.34
N ASP A 157 -8.51 4.66 -22.17
CA ASP A 157 -9.73 4.51 -22.96
C ASP A 157 -10.93 4.37 -22.02
N VAL A 158 -12.10 4.87 -22.46
CA VAL A 158 -13.35 4.68 -21.73
C VAL A 158 -13.69 3.21 -21.74
N VAL A 159 -13.79 2.60 -20.56
CA VAL A 159 -14.18 1.20 -20.43
C VAL A 159 -15.70 1.15 -20.24
N VAL A 160 -16.41 0.71 -21.29
CA VAL A 160 -17.89 0.56 -21.31
C VAL A 160 -18.33 -0.88 -21.03
N GLY A 161 -17.39 -1.77 -20.70
CA GLY A 161 -17.67 -3.16 -20.30
C GLY A 161 -16.46 -3.82 -19.64
N GLY A 162 -16.67 -4.49 -18.51
CA GLY A 162 -15.63 -5.13 -17.69
C GLY A 162 -16.10 -5.41 -16.25
N SER A 163 -15.29 -6.10 -15.45
CA SER A 163 -15.59 -6.33 -14.03
C SER A 163 -15.57 -5.02 -13.23
N SER A 164 -16.33 -4.94 -12.13
CA SER A 164 -16.62 -3.67 -11.43
C SER A 164 -15.40 -2.88 -10.95
N LEU A 165 -14.26 -3.55 -10.74
CA LEU A 165 -12.98 -2.92 -10.39
C LEU A 165 -12.47 -1.96 -11.47
N ALA A 166 -12.78 -2.24 -12.74
CA ALA A 166 -12.39 -1.39 -13.87
C ALA A 166 -13.47 -0.35 -14.21
N VAL A 167 -14.76 -0.74 -14.19
CA VAL A 167 -15.85 0.11 -14.71
C VAL A 167 -16.36 1.12 -13.68
N GLY A 168 -16.43 0.75 -12.40
CA GLY A 168 -16.98 1.58 -11.32
C GLY A 168 -15.95 2.45 -10.57
N SER A 169 -14.67 2.41 -10.97
CA SER A 169 -13.65 3.20 -10.29
C SER A 169 -13.90 4.72 -10.49
N PRO A 170 -13.62 5.58 -9.48
CA PRO A 170 -13.69 7.03 -9.64
C PRO A 170 -12.90 7.53 -10.86
N THR A 171 -11.82 6.84 -11.20
CA THR A 171 -10.99 7.10 -12.37
C THR A 171 -11.72 6.82 -13.69
N ASN A 172 -12.49 5.73 -13.80
CA ASN A 172 -13.26 5.43 -15.01
C ASN A 172 -14.50 6.33 -15.13
N MET A 173 -15.15 6.67 -14.02
CA MET A 173 -16.22 7.69 -13.98
C MET A 173 -15.74 9.05 -14.48
N ALA A 174 -14.54 9.49 -14.07
CA ALA A 174 -13.94 10.73 -14.57
C ALA A 174 -13.63 10.67 -16.09
N ARG A 175 -13.21 9.51 -16.61
CA ARG A 175 -12.99 9.31 -18.06
C ARG A 175 -14.29 9.33 -18.86
N ILE A 176 -15.34 8.69 -18.35
CA ILE A 176 -16.69 8.74 -18.93
C ILE A 176 -17.16 10.19 -18.95
N GLY A 177 -17.12 10.91 -17.82
CA GLY A 177 -17.48 12.33 -17.75
C GLY A 177 -16.66 13.21 -18.71
N HIS A 178 -15.37 12.93 -18.89
CA HIS A 178 -14.54 13.63 -19.87
C HIS A 178 -14.93 13.33 -21.32
N ALA A 179 -15.25 12.09 -21.68
CA ALA A 179 -15.73 11.76 -23.02
C ALA A 179 -17.12 12.38 -23.30
N MET A 180 -17.95 12.49 -22.25
CA MET A 180 -19.30 13.03 -22.30
C MET A 180 -19.37 14.55 -22.55
N THR A 181 -18.28 15.31 -22.44
CA THR A 181 -18.31 16.77 -22.77
C THR A 181 -18.45 17.05 -24.26
N SER A 182 -18.41 16.03 -25.12
CA SER A 182 -18.40 16.19 -26.59
C SER A 182 -19.55 15.48 -27.34
N GLY A 183 -20.52 14.84 -26.67
CA GLY A 183 -21.61 14.10 -27.33
C GLY A 183 -22.94 14.04 -26.56
N GLU A 184 -23.98 13.49 -27.18
CA GLU A 184 -25.35 13.31 -26.62
C GLU A 184 -25.58 11.85 -26.19
N ILE A 185 -26.05 11.63 -24.96
CA ILE A 185 -26.28 10.27 -24.42
C ILE A 185 -27.76 9.93 -24.44
N LYS A 186 -28.11 8.84 -25.13
CA LYS A 186 -29.49 8.35 -25.22
C LYS A 186 -29.88 7.36 -24.12
N ARG A 187 -28.92 6.62 -23.54
CA ARG A 187 -29.11 5.67 -22.41
C ARG A 187 -27.77 5.30 -21.78
N ILE A 188 -27.72 5.15 -20.46
CA ILE A 188 -26.64 4.48 -19.71
C ILE A 188 -27.30 3.39 -18.88
N GLU A 189 -26.77 2.18 -18.95
CA GLU A 189 -27.26 1.03 -18.20
C GLU A 189 -26.09 0.47 -17.40
N ILE A 190 -26.25 0.43 -16.07
CA ILE A 190 -25.23 -0.04 -15.14
C ILE A 190 -25.71 -1.37 -14.58
N GLU A 191 -25.14 -2.46 -15.06
CA GLU A 191 -25.35 -3.80 -14.52
C GLU A 191 -24.17 -4.15 -13.60
N LEU A 192 -24.50 -4.56 -12.38
CA LEU A 192 -23.52 -5.06 -11.42
C LEU A 192 -23.28 -6.55 -11.69
N THR A 193 -22.02 -6.95 -11.86
CA THR A 193 -21.65 -8.37 -12.05
C THR A 193 -22.02 -9.18 -10.80
N THR A 194 -22.48 -10.41 -11.02
CA THR A 194 -22.87 -11.36 -9.98
C THR A 194 -21.74 -11.68 -8.99
N ASP A 195 -20.48 -11.47 -9.37
CA ASP A 195 -19.30 -11.84 -8.57
C ASP A 195 -19.08 -10.91 -7.36
N LEU A 196 -19.77 -9.76 -7.31
CA LEU A 196 -19.73 -8.83 -6.15
C LEU A 196 -20.89 -9.03 -5.18
N PHE A 197 -21.84 -9.89 -5.54
CA PHE A 197 -22.90 -10.31 -4.65
C PHE A 197 -22.63 -11.75 -4.22
N LEU A 198 -21.93 -11.92 -3.10
CA LEU A 198 -22.13 -13.12 -2.31
C LEU A 198 -23.43 -12.96 -1.51
N ARG A 199 -24.55 -13.07 -2.23
CA ARG A 199 -25.87 -13.45 -1.74
C ARG A 199 -26.60 -14.21 -2.83
#